data_AF-A0A1F9RR07-F1
#
_entry.id   AF-A0A1F9RR07-F1
#
_cell.length_a   1.000
_cell.length_b   1.000
_cell.length_c   1.000
_cell.angle_alpha   90.00
_cell.angle_beta   90.00
_cell.angle_gamma   90.00
#
_symmetry.space_group_name_H-M   'P 1'
#
loop_
_entity.id
_entity.type
_entity.pdbx_description
1 polymer ?
#
loop_
_entity_poly.entity_id
_entity_poly.type
_entity_poly.pdbx_seq_one_letter_code
_entity_poly.pdbx_strand_id
1 'polypeptide(L)'
;MSIFQTDEPMNLSIKKQTLFQIFILTAAFLFVYQKAILKLISDWSTDPNFSHGFLIPFVALYMIWYKKNELAEVSFKPSLAGIIVIIGGMLIHVAGNLGSELFLMRFSMIITLSGIIIYFCGFEIFKRILVPIAYLIMMIPIPAILWNQVAFPLQLFSAQISAQAINLLNIPVFREGNILHLANTSLEVVDACSGIRSLTSLLALTGAFA
;
A
#
# COMPACT_ATOMS: atom_id res chain seq x y z
N MET A 1 17.76 34.13 -30.10
CA MET A 1 16.49 33.49 -29.73
C MET A 1 16.50 32.06 -30.27
N SER A 2 17.35 31.22 -29.70
CA SER A 2 17.43 29.79 -29.98
C SER A 2 17.03 29.03 -28.71
N ILE A 3 16.55 27.81 -28.90
CA ILE A 3 16.28 26.71 -27.94
C ILE A 3 14.84 26.20 -28.18
N PHE A 4 14.63 25.60 -29.36
CA PHE A 4 13.81 24.41 -29.47
C PHE A 4 14.80 23.24 -29.44
N GLN A 5 15.12 22.78 -28.23
CA GLN A 5 15.87 21.55 -28.06
C GLN A 5 14.88 20.40 -28.28
N THR A 6 15.05 19.72 -29.39
CA THR A 6 14.31 18.52 -29.77
C THR A 6 14.44 17.45 -28.70
N ASP A 7 13.30 16.96 -28.21
CA ASP A 7 13.21 15.75 -27.40
C ASP A 7 13.80 14.56 -28.20
N GLU A 8 15.05 14.19 -27.94
CA GLU A 8 15.57 12.91 -28.42
C GLU A 8 14.78 11.78 -27.73
N PRO A 9 14.19 10.84 -28.50
CA PRO A 9 13.46 9.73 -27.91
C PRO A 9 14.45 8.85 -27.13
N MET A 10 14.06 8.50 -25.91
CA MET A 10 14.72 7.49 -25.07
C MET A 10 14.84 6.16 -25.83
N ASN A 11 15.92 6.00 -26.60
CA ASN A 11 16.19 4.81 -27.39
C ASN A 11 16.78 3.74 -26.47
N LEU A 12 15.90 3.12 -25.68
CA LEU A 12 16.21 1.93 -24.92
C LEU A 12 16.33 0.78 -25.95
N SER A 13 17.53 0.54 -26.47
CA SER A 13 17.84 -0.64 -27.27
C SER A 13 17.79 -1.88 -26.36
N ILE A 14 16.57 -2.28 -25.99
CA ILE A 14 16.31 -3.46 -25.17
C ILE A 14 16.66 -4.66 -26.05
N LYS A 15 17.74 -5.36 -25.71
CA LYS A 15 18.08 -6.63 -26.37
C LYS A 15 16.91 -7.60 -26.20
N LYS A 16 16.57 -8.36 -27.25
CA LYS A 16 15.51 -9.40 -27.21
C LYS A 16 15.64 -10.35 -26.01
N GLN A 17 16.88 -10.65 -25.60
CA GLN A 17 17.17 -11.48 -24.43
C GLN A 17 16.69 -10.86 -23.11
N THR A 18 16.87 -9.54 -22.93
CA THR A 18 16.39 -8.82 -21.75
C THR A 18 14.86 -8.76 -21.73
N LEU A 19 14.23 -8.56 -22.88
CA LEU A 19 12.76 -8.60 -22.99
C LEU A 19 12.19 -9.96 -22.58
N PHE A 20 12.84 -11.06 -23.00
CA PHE A 20 12.47 -12.41 -22.62
C PHE A 20 12.64 -12.66 -21.11
N GLN A 21 13.73 -12.18 -20.52
CA GLN A 21 13.96 -12.26 -19.07
C GLN A 21 12.89 -11.51 -18.28
N ILE A 22 12.53 -10.29 -18.71
CA ILE A 22 11.46 -9.50 -18.09
C ILE A 22 10.14 -10.26 -18.17
N PHE A 23 9.79 -10.79 -19.34
CA PHE A 23 8.55 -11.56 -19.51
C PHE A 23 8.48 -12.77 -18.57
N ILE A 24 9.55 -13.57 -18.49
CA ILE A 24 9.60 -14.73 -17.59
C ILE A 24 9.46 -14.31 -16.14
N LEU A 25 10.17 -13.27 -15.70
CA LEU A 25 10.11 -12.82 -14.30
C LEU A 25 8.75 -12.23 -13.95
N THR A 26 8.14 -11.47 -14.84
CA THR A 26 6.78 -10.97 -14.66
C THR A 26 5.78 -12.12 -14.56
N ALA A 27 5.86 -13.12 -15.46
CA ALA A 27 4.99 -14.29 -15.41
C ALA A 27 5.18 -15.10 -14.12
N ALA A 28 6.43 -15.34 -13.71
CA ALA A 28 6.75 -16.04 -12.47
C ALA A 28 6.25 -15.28 -11.24
N PHE A 29 6.44 -13.95 -11.21
CA PHE A 29 5.94 -13.10 -10.14
C PHE A 29 4.41 -13.18 -10.02
N LEU A 30 3.69 -13.03 -11.13
CA LEU A 30 2.23 -13.13 -11.14
C LEU A 30 1.75 -14.52 -10.71
N PHE A 31 2.44 -15.58 -11.14
CA PHE A 31 2.11 -16.95 -10.76
C PHE A 31 2.29 -17.20 -9.24
N VAL A 32 3.42 -16.75 -8.66
CA VAL A 32 3.70 -16.89 -7.23
C VAL A 32 2.71 -16.06 -6.40
N TYR A 33 2.48 -14.82 -6.79
CA TYR A 33 1.67 -13.87 -6.03
C TYR A 33 0.17 -13.88 -6.39
N GLN A 34 -0.29 -14.77 -7.27
CA GLN A 34 -1.70 -14.83 -7.72
C GLN A 34 -2.70 -14.84 -6.55
N LYS A 35 -2.43 -15.64 -5.51
CA LYS A 35 -3.32 -15.75 -4.34
C LYS A 35 -3.36 -14.45 -3.55
N ALA A 36 -2.22 -13.79 -3.39
CA ALA A 36 -2.13 -12.52 -2.66
C ALA A 36 -2.84 -11.40 -3.43
N ILE A 37 -2.64 -11.34 -4.75
CA ILE A 37 -3.25 -10.35 -5.65
C ILE A 37 -4.78 -10.52 -5.69
N LEU A 38 -5.27 -11.76 -5.88
CA LEU A 38 -6.72 -12.01 -5.90
C LEU A 38 -7.39 -11.65 -4.57
N LYS A 39 -6.73 -11.95 -3.43
CA LYS A 39 -7.23 -11.53 -2.13
C LYS A 39 -7.17 -10.02 -1.94
N LEU A 40 -6.15 -9.32 -2.44
CA LEU A 40 -6.09 -7.86 -2.42
C LEU A 40 -7.24 -7.24 -3.21
N ILE A 41 -7.49 -7.73 -4.43
CA ILE A 41 -8.61 -7.28 -5.27
C ILE A 41 -9.94 -7.51 -4.57
N SER A 42 -10.11 -8.69 -3.94
CA SER A 42 -11.29 -8.99 -3.13
C SER A 42 -11.47 -7.94 -2.04
N ASP A 43 -10.46 -7.72 -1.20
CA ASP A 43 -10.53 -6.75 -0.10
C ASP A 43 -10.86 -5.33 -0.59
N TRP A 44 -10.22 -4.87 -1.67
CA TRP A 44 -10.50 -3.55 -2.23
C TRP A 44 -11.92 -3.42 -2.78
N SER A 45 -12.50 -4.52 -3.27
CA SER A 45 -13.86 -4.54 -3.81
C SER A 45 -14.95 -4.68 -2.74
N THR A 46 -14.65 -5.33 -1.62
CA THR A 46 -15.65 -5.66 -0.59
C THR A 46 -15.56 -4.78 0.65
N ASP A 47 -14.38 -4.25 0.98
CA ASP A 47 -14.17 -3.41 2.17
C ASP A 47 -14.05 -1.92 1.80
N PRO A 48 -15.04 -1.08 2.19
CA PRO A 48 -15.00 0.37 1.96
C PRO A 48 -13.78 1.07 2.56
N ASN A 49 -13.13 0.51 3.56
CA ASN A 49 -11.93 1.08 4.18
C ASN A 49 -10.69 0.94 3.29
N PHE A 50 -10.67 -0.05 2.39
CA PHE A 50 -9.54 -0.36 1.52
C PHE A 50 -9.83 -0.15 0.03
N SER A 51 -11.00 0.39 -0.35
CA SER A 51 -11.36 0.63 -1.76
C SER A 51 -10.39 1.55 -2.51
N HIS A 52 -9.67 2.42 -1.80
CA HIS A 52 -8.62 3.26 -2.38
C HIS A 52 -7.41 2.46 -2.91
N GLY A 53 -7.25 1.20 -2.49
CA GLY A 53 -6.12 0.33 -2.88
C GLY A 53 -6.00 0.11 -4.39
N PHE A 54 -7.11 0.18 -5.14
CA PHE A 54 -7.08 0.11 -6.61
C PHE A 54 -6.29 1.26 -7.25
N LEU A 55 -6.32 2.46 -6.65
CA LEU A 55 -5.69 3.65 -7.21
C LEU A 55 -4.17 3.68 -6.96
N ILE A 56 -3.72 3.06 -5.86
CA ILE A 56 -2.33 3.14 -5.39
C ILE A 56 -1.31 2.66 -6.44
N PRO A 57 -1.46 1.51 -7.14
CA PRO A 57 -0.52 1.11 -8.19
C PRO A 57 -0.41 2.10 -9.35
N PHE A 58 -1.53 2.73 -9.74
CA PHE A 58 -1.54 3.73 -10.82
C PHE A 58 -0.82 5.01 -10.39
N VAL A 59 -1.04 5.46 -9.15
CA VAL A 59 -0.33 6.62 -8.59
C VAL A 59 1.16 6.33 -8.46
N ALA A 60 1.56 5.17 -7.97
CA ALA A 60 2.97 4.78 -7.89
C ALA A 60 3.63 4.78 -9.29
N LEU A 61 2.94 4.26 -10.31
CA LEU A 61 3.42 4.29 -11.69
C LEU A 61 3.54 5.71 -12.22
N TYR A 62 2.56 6.57 -11.93
CA TYR A 62 2.60 7.99 -12.28
C TYR A 62 3.78 8.72 -11.61
N MET A 63 4.05 8.45 -10.32
CA MET A 63 5.20 9.03 -9.60
C MET A 63 6.53 8.62 -10.25
N ILE A 64 6.65 7.36 -10.70
CA ILE A 64 7.83 6.89 -11.45
C ILE A 64 7.93 7.62 -12.79
N TRP A 65 6.81 7.75 -13.51
CA TRP A 65 6.78 8.45 -14.80
C TRP A 65 7.12 9.94 -14.68
N TYR A 66 6.68 10.60 -13.61
CA TYR A 66 7.00 11.99 -13.33
C TYR A 66 8.52 12.20 -13.14
N LYS A 67 9.20 11.20 -12.57
CA LYS A 67 10.66 11.18 -12.39
C LYS A 67 11.45 10.73 -13.62
N LYS A 68 10.82 10.50 -14.79
CA LYS A 68 11.50 9.93 -15.97
C LYS A 68 12.76 10.70 -16.39
N ASN A 69 12.76 12.04 -16.28
CA ASN A 69 13.90 12.87 -16.67
C ASN A 69 15.07 12.69 -15.70
N GLU A 70 14.79 12.71 -14.39
CA GLU A 70 15.78 12.41 -13.35
C GLU A 70 16.36 11.01 -13.51
N LEU A 71 15.52 10.03 -13.88
CA LEU A 71 15.94 8.64 -14.07
C LEU A 71 16.78 8.45 -15.34
N ALA A 72 16.57 9.27 -16.37
CA ALA A 72 17.36 9.22 -17.60
C ALA A 72 18.81 9.68 -17.40
N GLU A 73 19.06 10.55 -16.41
CA GLU A 73 20.40 11.03 -16.04
C GLU A 73 21.21 9.99 -15.23
N VAL A 74 20.55 8.94 -14.74
CA VAL A 74 21.17 7.92 -13.88
C VAL A 74 21.60 6.73 -14.73
N SER A 75 22.86 6.31 -14.57
CA SER A 75 23.35 5.11 -15.23
C SER A 75 22.65 3.86 -14.71
N PHE A 76 22.04 3.07 -15.60
CA PHE A 76 21.53 1.74 -15.29
C PHE A 76 22.69 0.80 -14.99
N LYS A 77 22.82 0.38 -13.72
CA LYS A 77 23.87 -0.53 -13.24
C LYS A 77 23.23 -1.74 -12.56
N PRO A 78 22.88 -2.80 -13.32
CA PRO A 78 22.33 -4.03 -12.77
C PRO A 78 23.16 -4.54 -11.59
N SER A 79 22.51 -5.02 -10.53
CA SER A 79 23.19 -5.48 -9.33
C SER A 79 22.69 -6.85 -8.88
N LEU A 80 23.61 -7.80 -8.71
CA LEU A 80 23.29 -9.14 -8.20
C LEU A 80 22.75 -9.12 -6.77
N ALA A 81 22.96 -8.03 -6.01
CA ALA A 81 22.36 -7.86 -4.70
C ALA A 81 20.82 -7.88 -4.74
N GLY A 82 20.20 -7.55 -5.89
CA GLY A 82 18.76 -7.71 -6.08
C GLY A 82 18.29 -9.15 -5.90
N ILE A 83 19.14 -10.15 -6.20
CA ILE A 83 18.83 -11.57 -5.96
C ILE A 83 18.67 -11.85 -4.45
N ILE A 84 19.52 -11.26 -3.61
CA ILE A 84 19.43 -11.43 -2.15
C ILE A 84 18.10 -10.86 -1.64
N VAL A 85 17.68 -9.70 -2.15
CA VAL A 85 16.40 -9.08 -1.80
C VAL A 85 15.22 -9.93 -2.29
N ILE A 86 15.30 -10.49 -3.51
CA ILE A 86 14.29 -11.41 -4.05
C ILE A 86 14.17 -12.65 -3.16
N ILE A 87 15.29 -13.28 -2.79
CA ILE A 87 15.30 -14.44 -1.90
C ILE A 87 14.68 -14.08 -0.55
N GLY A 88 15.04 -12.93 0.02
CA GLY A 88 14.43 -12.42 1.25
C GLY A 88 12.91 -12.27 1.13
N GLY A 89 12.42 -11.66 0.03
CA GLY A 89 10.99 -11.58 -0.26
C GLY A 89 10.34 -12.95 -0.39
N MET A 90 10.98 -13.92 -1.06
CA MET A 90 10.44 -15.28 -1.19
C MET A 90 10.40 -16.02 0.15
N LEU A 91 11.40 -15.85 1.02
CA LEU A 91 11.39 -16.41 2.37
C LEU A 91 10.24 -15.84 3.21
N ILE A 92 10.00 -14.53 3.13
CA ILE A 92 8.86 -13.88 3.80
C ILE A 92 7.54 -14.38 3.22
N HIS A 93 7.45 -14.55 1.89
CA HIS A 93 6.25 -15.10 1.25
C HIS A 93 5.93 -16.51 1.77
N VAL A 94 6.94 -17.39 1.84
CA VAL A 94 6.81 -18.75 2.37
C VAL A 94 6.42 -18.71 3.85
N ALA A 95 7.08 -17.87 4.66
CA ALA A 95 6.75 -17.72 6.07
C ALA A 95 5.30 -17.24 6.27
N GLY A 96 4.85 -16.24 5.50
CA GLY A 96 3.47 -15.77 5.50
C GLY A 96 2.49 -16.86 5.09
N ASN A 97 2.81 -17.64 4.05
CA ASN A 97 1.96 -18.74 3.61
C ASN A 97 1.86 -19.87 4.65
N LEU A 98 2.97 -20.21 5.33
CA LEU A 98 2.99 -21.21 6.42
C LEU A 98 2.25 -20.72 7.66
N GLY A 99 2.39 -19.43 8.00
CA GLY A 99 1.70 -18.79 9.11
C GLY A 99 0.24 -18.40 8.81
N SER A 100 -0.25 -18.66 7.59
CA SER A 100 -1.55 -18.16 7.10
C SER A 100 -1.73 -16.65 7.24
N GLU A 101 -0.63 -15.90 7.18
CA GLU A 101 -0.61 -14.46 7.44
C GLU A 101 -0.55 -13.67 6.13
N LEU A 102 -1.71 -13.12 5.75
CA LEU A 102 -1.90 -12.43 4.48
C LEU A 102 -1.10 -11.15 4.37
N PHE A 103 -0.89 -10.43 5.47
CA PHE A 103 -0.11 -9.20 5.45
C PHE A 103 1.34 -9.49 5.01
N LEU A 104 1.97 -10.53 5.57
CA LEU A 104 3.33 -10.93 5.21
C LEU A 104 3.42 -11.33 3.74
N MET A 105 2.46 -12.12 3.25
CA MET A 105 2.43 -12.55 1.84
C MET A 105 2.28 -11.37 0.86
N ARG A 106 1.52 -10.33 1.23
CA ARG A 106 1.33 -9.11 0.42
C ARG A 106 2.53 -8.20 0.50
N PHE A 107 3.09 -8.03 1.69
CA PHE A 107 4.26 -7.19 1.90
C PHE A 107 5.49 -7.75 1.20
N SER A 108 5.65 -9.08 1.19
CA SER A 108 6.73 -9.74 0.48
C SER A 108 6.72 -9.47 -1.03
N MET A 109 5.54 -9.23 -1.62
CA MET A 109 5.39 -8.84 -3.02
C MET A 109 6.14 -7.54 -3.33
N ILE A 110 6.03 -6.55 -2.43
CA ILE A 110 6.71 -5.24 -2.56
C ILE A 110 8.24 -5.43 -2.41
N ILE A 111 8.67 -6.29 -1.49
CA ILE A 111 10.09 -6.62 -1.31
C ILE A 111 10.65 -7.32 -2.56
N THR A 112 9.96 -8.34 -3.07
CA THR A 112 10.37 -9.04 -4.29
C THR A 112 10.43 -8.08 -5.48
N LEU A 113 9.43 -7.20 -5.64
CA LEU A 113 9.45 -6.16 -6.68
C LEU A 113 10.66 -5.22 -6.54
N SER A 114 10.97 -4.79 -5.32
CA SER A 114 12.17 -3.99 -5.01
C SER A 114 13.45 -4.71 -5.44
N GLY A 115 13.55 -6.00 -5.16
CA GLY A 115 14.69 -6.83 -5.57
C GLY A 115 14.81 -6.97 -7.09
N ILE A 116 13.68 -7.14 -7.81
CA ILE A 116 13.66 -7.17 -9.28
C ILE A 116 14.15 -5.83 -9.87
N ILE A 117 13.71 -4.71 -9.31
CA ILE A 117 14.15 -3.37 -9.72
C ILE A 117 15.66 -3.21 -9.48
N ILE A 118 16.18 -3.59 -8.31
CA ILE A 118 17.62 -3.50 -8.02
C ILE A 118 18.42 -4.42 -8.96
N TYR A 119 17.89 -5.61 -9.28
CA TYR A 119 18.53 -6.56 -10.18
C TYR A 119 18.72 -5.98 -11.58
N PHE A 120 17.69 -5.37 -12.17
CA PHE A 120 17.77 -4.81 -13.52
C PHE A 120 18.32 -3.39 -13.59
N CYS A 121 17.91 -2.51 -12.68
CA CYS A 121 18.17 -1.08 -12.76
C CYS A 121 19.29 -0.62 -11.82
N GLY A 122 19.56 -1.39 -10.76
CA GLY A 122 20.56 -1.06 -9.73
C GLY A 122 20.00 -0.29 -8.54
N PHE A 123 20.80 -0.22 -7.48
CA PHE A 123 20.45 0.53 -6.25
C PHE A 123 20.24 2.00 -6.48
N GLU A 124 20.99 2.56 -7.41
CA GLU A 124 20.94 3.97 -7.72
C GLU A 124 19.56 4.35 -8.25
N ILE A 125 18.99 3.62 -9.21
CA ILE A 125 17.60 3.83 -9.66
C ILE A 125 16.61 3.55 -8.52
N PHE A 126 16.80 2.45 -7.78
CA PHE A 126 15.91 2.09 -6.67
C PHE A 126 15.77 3.21 -5.62
N LYS A 127 16.87 3.88 -5.25
CA LYS A 127 16.84 5.02 -4.32
C LYS A 127 15.99 6.18 -4.85
N ARG A 128 16.06 6.49 -6.16
CA ARG A 128 15.25 7.58 -6.76
C ARG A 128 13.76 7.26 -6.76
N ILE A 129 13.40 5.98 -6.85
CA ILE A 129 12.00 5.54 -6.85
C ILE A 129 11.55 4.91 -5.52
N LEU A 130 12.32 5.11 -4.44
CA LEU A 130 12.01 4.53 -3.13
C LEU A 130 10.64 5.00 -2.63
N VAL A 131 10.31 6.28 -2.82
CA VAL A 131 9.02 6.85 -2.42
C VAL A 131 7.86 6.16 -3.18
N PRO A 132 7.85 6.07 -4.53
CA PRO A 132 6.84 5.28 -5.25
C PRO A 132 6.72 3.83 -4.79
N ILE A 133 7.84 3.17 -4.48
CA ILE A 133 7.82 1.77 -4.02
C ILE A 133 7.26 1.66 -2.59
N ALA A 134 7.62 2.57 -1.69
CA ALA A 134 7.06 2.63 -0.35
C ALA A 134 5.56 2.98 -0.38
N TYR A 135 5.14 3.81 -1.34
CA TYR A 135 3.73 4.17 -1.54
C TYR A 135 2.84 2.94 -1.79
N LEU A 136 3.37 1.90 -2.46
CA LEU A 136 2.65 0.65 -2.67
C LEU A 136 2.24 -0.03 -1.35
N ILE A 137 2.89 0.25 -0.22
CA ILE A 137 2.48 -0.32 1.08
C ILE A 137 1.06 0.14 1.45
N MET A 138 0.65 1.33 1.00
CA MET A 138 -0.68 1.87 1.27
C MET A 138 -1.82 1.08 0.62
N MET A 139 -1.53 0.20 -0.35
CA MET A 139 -2.55 -0.68 -0.93
C MET A 139 -2.81 -1.93 -0.08
N ILE A 140 -1.93 -2.24 0.89
CA ILE A 140 -1.99 -3.47 1.67
C ILE A 140 -2.84 -3.24 2.92
N PRO A 141 -3.95 -3.99 3.10
CA PRO A 141 -4.71 -3.96 4.33
C PRO A 141 -3.85 -4.34 5.53
N ILE A 142 -3.86 -3.48 6.56
CA ILE A 142 -3.16 -3.69 7.82
C ILE A 142 -3.79 -4.90 8.56
N PRO A 143 -3.01 -5.72 9.29
CA PRO A 143 -3.58 -6.84 10.05
C PRO A 143 -4.69 -6.38 10.99
N ALA A 144 -5.79 -7.13 11.04
CA ALA A 144 -6.97 -6.79 11.85
C ALA A 144 -6.63 -6.55 13.33
N ILE A 145 -5.63 -7.27 13.86
CA ILE A 145 -5.14 -7.08 15.23
C ILE A 145 -4.63 -5.66 15.45
N LEU A 146 -3.81 -5.15 14.52
CA LEU A 146 -3.25 -3.81 14.62
C LEU A 146 -4.33 -2.75 14.31
N TRP A 147 -5.22 -3.03 13.35
CA TRP A 147 -6.36 -2.17 13.06
C TRP A 147 -7.25 -1.97 14.30
N ASN A 148 -7.67 -3.07 14.94
CA ASN A 148 -8.56 -3.05 16.09
C ASN A 148 -7.91 -2.37 17.31
N GLN A 149 -6.60 -2.53 17.49
CA GLN A 149 -5.86 -1.83 18.55
C GLN A 149 -5.88 -0.31 18.42
N VAL A 150 -6.06 0.23 17.20
CA VAL A 150 -6.17 1.68 16.96
C VAL A 150 -7.63 2.13 16.88
N ALA A 151 -8.48 1.36 16.18
CA ALA A 151 -9.88 1.69 15.96
C ALA A 151 -10.69 1.69 17.26
N PHE A 152 -10.49 0.69 18.13
CA PHE A 152 -11.30 0.52 19.32
C PHE A 152 -11.11 1.65 20.36
N PRO A 153 -9.88 2.09 20.72
CA PRO A 153 -9.71 3.26 21.58
C PRO A 153 -10.36 4.53 21.04
N LEU A 154 -10.29 4.75 19.73
CA LEU A 154 -10.92 5.90 19.07
C LEU A 154 -12.46 5.80 19.13
N GLN A 155 -13.02 4.61 18.99
CA GLN A 155 -14.45 4.38 19.19
C GLN A 155 -14.87 4.64 20.64
N LEU A 156 -14.10 4.18 21.63
CA LEU A 156 -14.39 4.46 23.04
C LEU A 156 -14.37 5.96 23.35
N PHE A 157 -13.43 6.69 22.75
CA PHE A 157 -13.36 8.15 22.86
C PHE A 157 -14.57 8.82 22.20
N SER A 158 -14.93 8.41 20.99
CA SER A 158 -16.11 8.91 20.27
C SER A 158 -17.41 8.61 21.04
N ALA A 159 -17.55 7.39 21.58
CA ALA A 159 -18.67 6.98 22.41
C ALA A 159 -18.75 7.80 23.72
N GLN A 160 -17.61 8.14 24.33
CA GLN A 160 -17.57 8.98 25.51
C GLN A 160 -18.09 10.38 25.23
N ILE A 161 -17.60 11.04 24.17
CA ILE A 161 -18.06 12.38 23.78
C ILE A 161 -19.54 12.36 23.42
N SER A 162 -19.97 11.33 22.68
CA SER A 162 -21.38 11.17 22.30
C SER A 162 -22.28 11.01 23.52
N ALA A 163 -21.89 10.19 24.50
CA ALA A 163 -22.65 10.02 25.74
C ALA A 163 -22.74 11.32 26.54
N GLN A 164 -21.66 12.11 26.60
CA GLN A 164 -21.66 13.42 27.26
C GLN A 164 -22.58 14.41 26.55
N ALA A 165 -22.54 14.46 25.22
CA ALA A 165 -23.40 15.33 24.43
C ALA A 165 -24.89 14.98 24.60
N ILE A 166 -25.24 13.70 24.60
CA ILE A 166 -26.62 13.23 24.81
C ILE A 166 -27.10 13.56 26.23
N ASN A 167 -26.26 13.33 27.25
CA ASN A 167 -26.58 13.70 28.63
C ASN A 167 -26.79 15.21 28.79
N LEU A 168 -26.02 16.05 28.06
CA LEU A 168 -26.19 17.51 28.08
C LEU A 168 -27.55 17.95 27.53
N LEU A 169 -28.15 17.16 26.65
CA LEU A 169 -29.51 17.36 26.14
C LEU A 169 -30.59 16.81 27.08
N ASN A 170 -30.24 16.41 28.31
CA ASN A 170 -31.11 15.79 29.31
C ASN A 170 -31.77 14.48 28.85
N ILE A 171 -31.11 13.74 27.94
CA ILE A 171 -31.55 12.41 27.53
C ILE A 171 -30.77 11.37 28.36
N PRO A 172 -31.43 10.50 29.14
CA PRO A 172 -30.74 9.51 29.95
C PRO A 172 -30.06 8.46 29.05
N VAL A 173 -28.75 8.32 29.21
CA VAL A 173 -27.94 7.37 28.45
C VAL A 173 -26.92 6.66 29.33
N PHE A 174 -26.85 5.34 29.21
CA PHE A 174 -25.86 4.50 29.88
C PHE A 174 -24.84 4.00 28.85
N ARG A 175 -23.55 4.23 29.09
CA ARG A 175 -22.48 3.82 28.16
C ARG A 175 -21.79 2.55 28.67
N GLU A 176 -21.79 1.51 27.86
CA GLU A 176 -21.03 0.28 28.07
C GLU A 176 -20.06 0.08 26.90
N GLY A 177 -18.77 0.37 27.12
CA GLY A 177 -17.78 0.33 26.05
C GLY A 177 -18.10 1.32 24.91
N ASN A 178 -18.26 0.79 23.69
CA ASN A 178 -18.66 1.52 22.48
C ASN A 178 -20.18 1.51 22.25
N ILE A 179 -20.98 0.93 23.16
CA ILE A 179 -22.44 0.86 23.07
C ILE A 179 -23.06 1.89 24.01
N LEU A 180 -24.04 2.64 23.51
CA LEU A 180 -24.86 3.59 24.26
C LEU A 180 -26.28 3.04 24.39
N HIS A 181 -26.72 2.78 25.61
CA HIS A 181 -28.07 2.32 25.92
C HIS A 181 -28.97 3.50 26.26
N LEU A 182 -30.06 3.65 25.51
CA LEU A 182 -31.16 4.56 25.76
C LEU A 182 -32.40 3.77 26.20
N ALA A 183 -33.45 4.46 26.63
CA ALA A 183 -34.67 3.83 27.13
C ALA A 183 -35.31 2.81 26.17
N ASN A 184 -35.28 3.06 24.85
CA ASN A 184 -35.96 2.23 23.85
C ASN A 184 -35.00 1.61 22.81
N THR A 185 -33.70 1.93 22.85
CA THR A 185 -32.75 1.45 21.83
C THR A 185 -31.32 1.46 22.35
N SER A 186 -30.47 0.63 21.75
CA SER A 186 -29.01 0.70 21.90
C SER A 186 -28.39 1.21 20.60
N LEU A 187 -27.42 2.12 20.72
CA LEU A 187 -26.63 2.64 19.60
C LEU A 187 -25.20 2.15 19.77
N GLU A 188 -24.67 1.48 18.76
CA GLU A 188 -23.27 1.04 18.73
C GLU A 188 -22.43 2.02 17.92
N VAL A 189 -21.30 2.46 18.49
CA VAL A 189 -20.30 3.24 17.77
C VAL A 189 -19.41 2.27 17.00
N VAL A 190 -19.69 2.11 15.71
CA VAL A 190 -18.96 1.23 14.80
C VAL A 190 -17.65 1.86 14.32
N ASP A 191 -16.76 1.04 13.73
CA ASP A 191 -15.46 1.43 13.16
C ASP A 191 -15.50 2.67 12.28
N ALA A 192 -16.58 2.90 11.53
CA ALA A 192 -16.74 4.06 10.67
C ALA A 192 -16.69 5.40 11.44
N CYS A 193 -17.00 5.39 12.74
CA CYS A 193 -16.99 6.56 13.62
C CYS A 193 -15.61 6.84 14.25
N SER A 194 -14.59 6.01 13.99
CA SER A 194 -13.23 6.19 14.51
C SER A 194 -12.42 7.27 13.78
N GLY A 195 -12.84 7.68 12.58
CA GLY A 195 -12.10 8.64 11.74
C GLY A 195 -10.86 8.06 11.05
N ILE A 196 -10.49 6.80 11.28
CA ILE A 196 -9.30 6.17 10.67
C ILE A 196 -9.34 6.22 9.15
N ARG A 197 -10.52 6.05 8.54
CA ARG A 197 -10.67 6.14 7.07
C ARG A 197 -10.22 7.50 6.51
N SER A 198 -10.52 8.59 7.23
CA SER A 198 -10.07 9.92 6.83
C SER A 198 -8.56 10.08 6.99
N LEU A 199 -8.01 9.52 8.08
CA LEU A 199 -6.56 9.51 8.34
C LEU A 199 -5.79 8.76 7.24
N THR A 200 -6.21 7.55 6.87
CA THR A 200 -5.56 6.76 5.83
C THR A 200 -5.62 7.48 4.47
N SER A 201 -6.75 8.12 4.15
CA SER A 201 -6.91 8.93 2.94
C SER A 201 -5.97 10.14 2.92
N LEU A 202 -5.82 10.84 4.05
CA LEU A 202 -4.91 11.98 4.18
C LEU A 202 -3.43 11.56 4.10
N LEU A 203 -3.07 10.41 4.69
CA LEU A 203 -1.72 9.85 4.58
C LEU A 203 -1.40 9.44 3.14
N ALA A 204 -2.35 8.81 2.45
CA ALA A 204 -2.20 8.44 1.04
C ALA A 204 -2.07 9.68 0.14
N LEU A 205 -2.80 10.76 0.44
CA LEU A 205 -2.68 12.01 -0.29
C LEU A 205 -1.30 12.65 -0.03
N THR A 206 -0.91 12.79 1.23
CA THR A 206 0.39 13.36 1.62
C THR A 206 1.55 12.58 1.00
N GLY A 207 1.50 11.24 1.05
CA GLY A 207 2.53 10.39 0.46
C GLY A 207 2.64 10.48 -1.06
N ALA A 208 1.55 10.85 -1.75
CA ALA A 208 1.59 11.09 -3.20
C ALA A 208 2.27 12.41 -3.57
N PHE A 209 2.31 13.39 -2.66
CA PHE A 209 2.93 14.71 -2.85
C PHE A 209 4.30 14.87 -2.17
N ALA A 210 4.81 13.83 -1.51
CA ALA A 210 6.12 13.79 -0.86
C ALA A 210 7.24 13.48 -1.86
#